data_AF-A0A843FYZ8-F1
#
_entry.id   AF-A0A843FYZ8-F1
#
_cell.length_a   1.000
_cell.length_b   1.000
_cell.length_c   1.000
_cell.angle_alpha   90.00
_cell.angle_beta   90.00
_cell.angle_gamma   90.00
#
_symmetry.space_group_name_H-M   'P 1'
#
loop_
_entity.id
_entity.type
_entity.pdbx_description
1 polymer ?
#
loop_
_entity_poly.entity_id
_entity_poly.type
_entity_poly.pdbx_seq_one_letter_code
_entity_poly.pdbx_strand_id
1 'polypeptide(L)'
;MPDQYTLDLGTGEVTTNGDPSLPILVYNDSPTKNVFSAINRELRRCKSFEFSVAFITDSGITPFCHFLKNHPDVVGRIITTDYLQFSEPKALKKLLELKNVECRVYTKAAFHTKGYLFHSDEGSSLIIGSSNITNTALFYNKEWNVNIKSGDEDNQIIEQTEKEFNKMWSESEIMDQRWVEDYESRYDFDIPRRIETIDLPIVKQIEPNAMQKEALKQLSNVRQAGSKKALIVSATGTGK
;
A
#
# COMPACT_ATOMS: atom_id res chain seq x y z
N MET A 1 -18.01 -30.40 6.91
CA MET A 1 -16.60 -30.05 7.11
C MET A 1 -16.59 -28.94 8.17
N PRO A 2 -15.85 -29.05 9.28
CA PRO A 2 -15.61 -27.87 10.10
C PRO A 2 -14.83 -26.86 9.25
N ASP A 3 -15.19 -25.58 9.31
CA ASP A 3 -14.49 -24.52 8.58
C ASP A 3 -13.02 -24.50 9.03
N GLN A 4 -12.09 -24.69 8.09
CA GLN A 4 -10.64 -24.65 8.34
C GLN A 4 -10.14 -23.25 8.70
N TYR A 5 -11.01 -22.25 8.70
CA TYR A 5 -10.68 -20.85 8.93
C TYR A 5 -11.64 -20.26 9.96
N THR A 6 -11.11 -19.48 10.89
CA THR A 6 -11.89 -18.71 11.87
C THR A 6 -11.58 -17.24 11.68
N LEU A 7 -12.62 -16.41 11.72
CA LEU A 7 -12.47 -14.96 11.72
C LEU A 7 -12.45 -14.46 13.17
N ASP A 8 -11.35 -13.88 13.61
CA ASP A 8 -11.32 -13.10 14.84
C ASP A 8 -12.09 -11.79 14.62
N LEU A 9 -13.22 -11.64 15.31
CA LEU A 9 -14.11 -10.50 15.19
C LEU A 9 -13.52 -9.19 15.78
N GLY A 10 -12.50 -9.29 16.64
CA GLY A 10 -11.80 -8.13 17.21
C GLY A 10 -10.71 -7.58 16.29
N THR A 11 -9.96 -8.47 15.62
CA THR A 11 -8.82 -8.10 14.76
C THR A 11 -9.12 -8.15 13.26
N GLY A 12 -10.22 -8.80 12.86
CA GLY A 12 -10.53 -9.10 11.46
C GLY A 12 -9.64 -10.18 10.85
N GLU A 13 -8.86 -10.89 11.68
CA GLU A 13 -7.88 -11.88 11.27
C GLU A 13 -8.57 -13.18 10.85
N VAL A 14 -8.24 -13.68 9.66
CA VAL A 14 -8.60 -15.04 9.26
C VAL A 14 -7.46 -15.93 9.71
N THR A 15 -7.69 -16.71 10.76
CA THR A 15 -6.74 -17.70 11.27
C THR A 15 -7.14 -19.08 10.81
N THR A 16 -6.18 -19.95 10.57
CA THR A 16 -6.42 -21.35 10.22
C THR A 16 -6.67 -22.16 11.49
N ASN A 17 -7.71 -22.99 11.48
CA ASN A 17 -8.02 -23.91 12.57
C ASN A 17 -7.04 -25.09 12.56
N GLY A 18 -5.84 -24.88 13.11
CA GLY A 18 -4.92 -25.96 13.48
C GLY A 18 -3.58 -26.00 12.73
N ASP A 19 -3.39 -25.24 11.65
CA ASP A 19 -2.11 -25.18 10.93
C ASP A 19 -1.76 -23.73 10.50
N PRO A 20 -0.86 -23.04 11.21
CA PRO A 20 -0.49 -21.65 10.93
C PRO A 20 0.26 -21.47 9.59
N SER A 21 0.65 -22.54 8.90
CA SER A 21 1.33 -22.49 7.60
C SER A 21 0.37 -22.38 6.40
N LEU A 22 -0.93 -22.64 6.60
CA LEU A 22 -1.90 -22.63 5.51
C LEU A 22 -2.04 -21.23 4.87
N PRO A 23 -2.13 -21.14 3.53
CA PRO A 23 -2.34 -19.87 2.84
C PRO A 23 -3.65 -19.17 3.24
N ILE A 24 -3.59 -17.84 3.42
CA ILE A 24 -4.73 -17.02 3.83
C ILE A 24 -5.03 -15.98 2.74
N LEU A 25 -6.30 -15.88 2.34
CA LEU A 25 -6.75 -14.80 1.44
C LEU A 25 -6.77 -13.46 2.18
N VAL A 26 -6.10 -12.47 1.60
CA VAL A 26 -6.03 -11.08 2.07
C VAL A 26 -6.77 -10.17 1.09
N TYR A 27 -7.77 -9.45 1.59
CA TYR A 27 -8.64 -8.57 0.81
C TYR A 27 -9.20 -7.43 1.66
N ASN A 28 -9.69 -6.39 0.99
CA ASN A 28 -10.31 -5.25 1.64
C ASN A 28 -11.82 -5.48 1.84
N ASP A 29 -12.21 -5.47 3.11
CA ASP A 29 -13.60 -5.69 3.53
C ASP A 29 -14.04 -4.68 4.59
N SER A 30 -13.14 -4.31 5.50
CA SER A 30 -13.43 -3.37 6.59
C SER A 30 -12.20 -2.53 6.97
N PRO A 31 -12.36 -1.49 7.82
CA PRO A 31 -11.23 -0.70 8.31
C PRO A 31 -10.15 -1.51 9.07
N THR A 32 -10.51 -2.66 9.64
CA THR A 32 -9.57 -3.56 10.34
C THR A 32 -9.11 -4.72 9.44
N LYS A 33 -9.93 -5.13 8.47
CA LYS A 33 -9.65 -6.19 7.51
C LYS A 33 -9.35 -5.63 6.12
N ASN A 34 -8.07 -5.34 5.89
CA ASN A 34 -7.54 -4.82 4.63
C ASN A 34 -6.08 -5.23 4.41
N VAL A 35 -5.58 -4.97 3.21
CA VAL A 35 -4.22 -5.34 2.79
C VAL A 35 -3.18 -4.63 3.64
N PHE A 36 -3.39 -3.35 3.98
CA PHE A 36 -2.49 -2.63 4.88
C PHE A 36 -2.36 -3.32 6.24
N SER A 37 -3.47 -3.69 6.87
CA SER A 37 -3.46 -4.37 8.17
C SER A 37 -2.68 -5.69 8.12
N ALA A 38 -2.79 -6.44 7.01
CA ALA A 38 -2.06 -7.69 6.82
C ALA A 38 -0.55 -7.44 6.71
N ILE A 39 -0.11 -6.52 5.82
CA ILE A 39 1.31 -6.14 5.66
C ILE A 39 1.87 -5.60 6.97
N ASN A 40 1.15 -4.70 7.65
CA ASN A 40 1.57 -4.08 8.90
C ASN A 40 1.72 -5.09 10.04
N ARG A 41 0.93 -6.18 10.04
CA ARG A 41 1.08 -7.26 11.01
C ARG A 41 2.37 -8.04 10.77
N GLU A 42 2.70 -8.37 9.53
CA GLU A 42 3.95 -9.05 9.21
C GLU A 42 5.18 -8.16 9.49
N LEU A 43 5.11 -6.86 9.14
CA LEU A 43 6.15 -5.88 9.48
C LEU A 43 6.45 -5.79 10.98
N ARG A 44 5.44 -5.93 11.84
CA ARG A 44 5.60 -5.91 13.31
C ARG A 44 6.30 -7.15 13.86
N ARG A 45 6.38 -8.23 13.08
CA ARG A 45 6.95 -9.52 13.50
C ARG A 45 8.28 -9.83 12.82
N CYS A 46 8.59 -9.17 11.70
CA CYS A 46 9.81 -9.41 10.94
C CYS A 46 11.03 -8.66 11.48
N LYS A 47 12.22 -9.17 11.16
CA LYS A 47 13.53 -8.51 11.30
C LYS A 47 13.96 -7.83 10.01
N SER A 48 13.57 -8.39 8.88
CA SER A 48 13.80 -7.79 7.57
C SER A 48 12.64 -8.03 6.62
N PHE A 49 12.56 -7.21 5.57
CA PHE A 49 11.55 -7.34 4.54
C PHE A 49 12.08 -6.98 3.16
N GLU A 50 11.42 -7.51 2.13
CA GLU A 50 11.74 -7.30 0.72
C GLU A 50 10.44 -7.02 -0.05
N PHE A 51 10.27 -5.79 -0.51
CA PHE A 51 9.09 -5.38 -1.27
C PHE A 51 9.45 -5.23 -2.74
N SER A 52 8.70 -5.91 -3.61
CA SER A 52 8.77 -5.77 -5.05
C SER A 52 7.43 -5.23 -5.53
N VAL A 53 7.35 -3.91 -5.75
CA VAL A 53 6.08 -3.24 -6.01
C VAL A 53 6.20 -2.17 -7.09
N ALA A 54 5.33 -2.27 -8.09
CA ALA A 54 5.38 -1.40 -9.24
C ALA A 54 5.10 0.07 -8.88
N PHE A 55 4.01 0.32 -8.16
CA PHE A 55 3.49 1.68 -7.99
C PHE A 55 3.39 2.08 -6.52
N ILE A 56 3.84 3.30 -6.22
CA ILE A 56 3.90 3.85 -4.87
C ILE A 56 3.33 5.27 -4.86
N THR A 57 2.29 5.52 -4.06
CA THR A 57 1.77 6.89 -3.81
C THR A 57 2.19 7.38 -2.42
N ASP A 58 2.26 8.70 -2.23
CA ASP A 58 2.61 9.36 -0.97
C ASP A 58 1.68 8.89 0.16
N SER A 59 0.37 8.88 -0.14
CA SER A 59 -0.66 8.43 0.78
C SER A 59 -0.54 6.94 1.15
N GLY A 60 -0.13 6.09 0.20
CA GLY A 60 0.03 4.65 0.44
C GLY A 60 1.26 4.32 1.28
N ILE A 61 2.40 4.98 1.00
CA ILE A 61 3.66 4.65 1.69
C ILE A 61 3.80 5.31 3.06
N THR A 62 3.13 6.44 3.29
CA THR A 62 3.30 7.25 4.52
C THR A 62 3.14 6.45 5.82
N PRO A 63 2.12 5.58 5.98
CA PRO A 63 1.98 4.77 7.18
C PRO A 63 3.16 3.80 7.41
N PHE A 64 3.69 3.21 6.34
CA PHE A 64 4.86 2.33 6.42
C PHE A 64 6.13 3.10 6.77
N CYS A 65 6.38 4.26 6.15
CA CYS A 65 7.49 5.14 6.53
C CYS A 65 7.41 5.54 8.01
N HIS A 66 6.21 5.85 8.53
CA HIS A 66 6.04 6.17 9.94
C HIS A 66 6.39 4.98 10.85
N PHE A 67 5.95 3.77 10.51
CA PHE A 67 6.34 2.57 11.23
C PHE A 67 7.86 2.36 11.21
N LEU A 68 8.47 2.36 10.04
CA LEU A 68 9.90 2.05 9.85
C LEU A 68 10.84 3.08 10.48
N LYS A 69 10.46 4.36 10.53
CA LYS A 69 11.21 5.40 11.28
C LYS A 69 11.28 5.11 12.77
N ASN A 70 10.26 4.45 13.33
CA ASN A 70 10.19 4.11 14.76
C ASN A 70 10.75 2.72 15.07
N HIS A 71 11.10 1.93 14.06
CA HIS A 71 11.63 0.56 14.21
C HIS A 71 12.92 0.42 13.38
N PRO A 72 14.01 1.09 13.79
CA PRO A 72 15.28 1.07 13.06
C PRO A 72 15.96 -0.30 13.04
N ASP A 73 15.51 -1.24 13.88
CA ASP A 73 15.92 -2.64 13.94
C ASP A 73 15.33 -3.48 12.80
N VAL A 74 14.27 -3.01 12.14
CA VAL A 74 13.67 -3.67 10.97
C VAL A 74 14.36 -3.15 9.70
N VAL A 75 15.06 -4.02 8.97
CA VAL A 75 15.84 -3.63 7.77
C VAL A 75 15.12 -4.02 6.49
N GLY A 76 15.01 -3.10 5.54
CA GLY A 76 14.21 -3.27 4.33
C GLY A 76 14.98 -3.17 3.02
N ARG A 77 14.49 -3.92 2.02
CA ARG A 77 14.84 -3.74 0.60
C ARG A 77 13.58 -3.48 -0.20
N ILE A 78 13.56 -2.44 -1.04
CA ILE A 78 12.41 -2.13 -1.90
C ILE A 78 12.87 -2.01 -3.36
N ILE A 79 12.26 -2.79 -4.24
CA ILE A 79 12.36 -2.61 -5.70
C ILE A 79 11.07 -1.97 -6.19
N THR A 80 11.23 -0.87 -6.93
CA THR A 80 10.16 -0.24 -7.71
C THR A 80 10.59 -0.03 -9.16
N THR A 81 9.87 0.79 -9.92
CA THR A 81 10.14 1.04 -11.35
C THR A 81 9.76 2.46 -11.75
N ASP A 82 10.29 2.91 -12.90
CA ASP A 82 9.80 4.11 -13.58
C ASP A 82 8.75 3.81 -14.67
N TYR A 83 8.32 2.55 -14.78
CA TYR A 83 7.27 2.12 -15.70
C TYR A 83 5.98 2.96 -15.53
N LEU A 84 5.45 3.44 -16.66
CA LEU A 84 4.32 4.40 -16.76
C LEU A 84 4.48 5.69 -15.95
N GLN A 85 5.66 5.91 -15.37
CA GLN A 85 5.97 7.02 -14.46
C GLN A 85 4.89 7.20 -13.39
N PHE A 86 4.33 6.13 -12.84
CA PHE A 86 3.16 6.24 -11.98
C PHE A 86 3.49 6.72 -10.55
N SER A 87 4.56 6.20 -9.96
CA SER A 87 4.92 6.47 -8.55
C SER A 87 5.11 7.96 -8.29
N GLU A 88 4.55 8.47 -7.21
CA GLU A 88 4.64 9.90 -6.91
C GLU A 88 6.07 10.26 -6.46
N PRO A 89 6.73 11.29 -7.03
CA PRO A 89 8.09 11.69 -6.63
C PRO A 89 8.20 11.96 -5.12
N LYS A 90 7.15 12.54 -4.53
CA LYS A 90 7.05 12.77 -3.08
C LYS A 90 7.10 11.47 -2.26
N ALA A 91 6.51 10.38 -2.76
CA ALA A 91 6.57 9.07 -2.12
C ALA A 91 7.99 8.51 -2.15
N LEU A 92 8.68 8.66 -3.29
CA LEU A 92 10.06 8.20 -3.46
C LEU A 92 11.03 8.98 -2.56
N LYS A 93 10.87 10.30 -2.45
CA LYS A 93 11.64 11.14 -1.52
C LYS A 93 11.47 10.67 -0.07
N LYS A 94 10.24 10.33 0.36
CA LYS A 94 10.00 9.79 1.71
C LYS A 94 10.69 8.45 1.99
N LEU A 95 10.82 7.61 0.96
CA LEU A 95 11.57 6.36 1.09
C LEU A 95 13.06 6.63 1.32
N LEU A 96 13.64 7.62 0.63
CA LEU A 96 15.05 8.01 0.82
C LEU A 96 15.35 8.57 2.23
N GLU A 97 14.34 9.02 2.97
CA GLU A 97 14.50 9.46 4.36
C GLU A 97 14.71 8.29 5.34
N LEU A 98 14.44 7.05 4.94
CA LEU A 98 14.57 5.86 5.78
C LEU A 98 16.01 5.35 5.77
N LYS A 99 16.66 5.36 6.94
CA LYS A 99 18.07 4.91 7.07
C LYS A 99 18.22 3.39 7.07
N ASN A 100 17.15 2.68 7.38
CA ASN A 100 17.07 1.22 7.49
C ASN A 100 16.49 0.57 6.23
N VAL A 101 16.27 1.32 5.14
CA VAL A 101 15.68 0.78 3.91
C VAL A 101 16.51 1.19 2.69
N GLU A 102 16.97 0.21 1.92
CA GLU A 102 17.56 0.45 0.61
C GLU A 102 16.47 0.36 -0.47
N CYS A 103 16.43 1.34 -1.36
CA CYS A 103 15.50 1.36 -2.48
C CYS A 103 16.26 1.27 -3.80
N ARG A 104 15.74 0.46 -4.72
CA ARG A 104 16.27 0.30 -6.08
C ARG A 104 15.16 0.40 -7.11
N VAL A 105 15.56 0.75 -8.33
CA VAL A 105 14.65 0.88 -9.47
C VAL A 105 15.01 -0.11 -10.57
N TYR A 106 14.03 -0.93 -10.93
CA TYR A 106 14.12 -1.84 -12.06
C TYR A 106 13.60 -1.15 -13.33
N THR A 107 14.50 -0.97 -14.30
CA THR A 107 14.24 -0.24 -15.56
C THR A 107 14.38 -1.13 -16.81
N LYS A 108 14.71 -2.42 -16.65
CA LYS A 108 15.08 -3.30 -17.78
C LYS A 108 13.88 -3.83 -18.57
N ALA A 109 12.70 -3.87 -17.97
CA ALA A 109 11.47 -4.33 -18.60
C ALA A 109 10.24 -3.71 -17.91
N ALA A 110 9.06 -3.95 -18.47
CA ALA A 110 7.81 -3.62 -17.80
C ALA A 110 7.72 -4.36 -16.46
N PHE A 111 7.79 -3.61 -15.36
CA PHE A 111 7.80 -4.14 -14.01
C PHE A 111 6.43 -3.90 -13.38
N HIS A 112 5.71 -4.99 -13.08
CA HIS A 112 4.36 -4.93 -12.54
C HIS A 112 4.14 -5.88 -11.35
N THR A 113 5.21 -6.25 -10.64
CA THR A 113 5.12 -7.09 -9.44
C THR A 113 4.40 -6.35 -8.30
N LYS A 114 3.82 -7.14 -7.38
CA LYS A 114 3.27 -6.73 -6.07
C LYS A 114 3.49 -7.87 -5.08
N GLY A 115 4.72 -7.99 -4.60
CA GLY A 115 5.15 -8.98 -3.62
C GLY A 115 5.71 -8.29 -2.38
N TYR A 116 5.33 -8.81 -1.22
CA TYR A 116 5.76 -8.34 0.08
C TYR A 116 6.27 -9.54 0.86
N LEU A 117 7.59 -9.65 0.97
CA LEU A 117 8.26 -10.73 1.66
C LEU A 117 8.78 -10.24 3.01
N PHE A 118 8.65 -11.07 4.03
CA PHE A 118 9.02 -10.76 5.41
C PHE A 118 9.82 -11.92 5.98
N HIS A 119 10.85 -11.62 6.77
CA HIS A 119 11.71 -12.60 7.40
C HIS A 119 11.75 -12.36 8.91
N SER A 120 11.44 -13.40 9.68
CA SER A 120 11.48 -13.39 11.13
C SER A 120 12.29 -14.57 11.67
N ASP A 121 12.53 -14.59 12.98
CA ASP A 121 13.16 -15.74 13.64
C ASP A 121 12.30 -17.00 13.57
N GLU A 122 10.98 -16.84 13.36
CA GLU A 122 9.99 -17.92 13.25
C GLU A 122 9.78 -18.41 11.82
N GLY A 123 10.46 -17.81 10.83
CA GLY A 123 10.34 -18.12 9.40
C GLY A 123 9.97 -16.92 8.53
N SER A 124 9.79 -17.18 7.24
CA SER A 124 9.42 -16.18 6.25
C SER A 124 7.91 -16.16 5.99
N SER A 125 7.39 -15.03 5.51
CA SER A 125 6.04 -14.93 4.98
C SER A 125 6.01 -14.09 3.71
N LEU A 126 5.10 -14.42 2.80
CA LEU A 126 4.93 -13.77 1.51
C LEU A 126 3.47 -13.37 1.33
N ILE A 127 3.23 -12.07 1.17
CA ILE A 127 1.96 -11.55 0.65
C ILE A 127 2.16 -11.21 -0.82
N ILE A 128 1.41 -11.84 -1.72
CA ILE A 128 1.50 -11.61 -3.16
C ILE A 128 0.10 -11.49 -3.78
N GLY A 129 -0.08 -10.56 -4.72
CA GLY A 129 -1.38 -10.36 -5.37
C GLY A 129 -1.48 -9.10 -6.23
N SER A 130 -2.63 -8.43 -6.17
CA SER A 130 -2.95 -7.27 -7.01
C SER A 130 -2.51 -5.92 -6.44
N SER A 131 -2.16 -5.86 -5.14
CA SER A 131 -2.13 -4.59 -4.41
C SER A 131 -0.79 -3.87 -4.50
N ASN A 132 -0.79 -2.70 -5.14
CA ASN A 132 0.33 -1.74 -5.08
C ASN A 132 0.35 -0.97 -3.73
N ILE A 133 1.42 -0.22 -3.45
CA ILE A 133 1.47 0.70 -2.29
C ILE A 133 0.74 2.00 -2.65
N THR A 134 -0.58 1.90 -2.78
CA THR A 134 -1.46 3.06 -2.95
C THR A 134 -2.55 3.04 -1.90
N ASN A 135 -3.00 4.21 -1.44
CA ASN A 135 -4.06 4.28 -0.43
C ASN A 135 -5.34 3.54 -0.87
N THR A 136 -5.68 3.61 -2.15
CA THR A 136 -6.84 2.91 -2.72
C THR A 136 -6.67 1.39 -2.69
N ALA A 137 -5.55 0.85 -3.18
CA ALA A 137 -5.28 -0.58 -3.16
C ALA A 137 -5.19 -1.11 -1.72
N LEU A 138 -4.54 -0.38 -0.82
CA LEU A 138 -4.29 -0.87 0.52
C LEU A 138 -5.54 -0.90 1.43
N PHE A 139 -6.53 -0.06 1.18
CA PHE A 139 -7.67 0.13 2.10
C PHE A 139 -9.06 0.02 1.47
N TYR A 140 -9.23 0.29 0.17
CA TYR A 140 -10.56 0.55 -0.41
C TYR A 140 -10.93 -0.35 -1.59
N ASN A 141 -10.02 -0.59 -2.53
CA ASN A 141 -10.29 -1.36 -3.73
C ASN A 141 -10.59 -2.81 -3.39
N LYS A 142 -11.32 -3.51 -4.27
CA LYS A 142 -11.43 -4.96 -4.19
C LYS A 142 -10.13 -5.56 -4.71
N GLU A 143 -9.32 -6.03 -3.76
CA GLU A 143 -8.00 -6.60 -3.97
C GLU A 143 -8.00 -8.06 -3.53
N TRP A 144 -7.29 -8.91 -4.26
CA TRP A 144 -7.00 -10.27 -3.84
C TRP A 144 -5.50 -10.45 -3.74
N ASN A 145 -5.08 -10.88 -2.56
CA ASN A 145 -3.71 -11.28 -2.28
C ASN A 145 -3.76 -12.58 -1.48
N VAL A 146 -2.68 -13.35 -1.52
CA VAL A 146 -2.52 -14.54 -0.70
C VAL A 146 -1.35 -14.28 0.24
N ASN A 147 -1.55 -14.51 1.54
CA ASN A 147 -0.48 -14.59 2.52
C ASN A 147 -0.07 -16.05 2.70
N ILE A 148 1.18 -16.36 2.41
CA ILE A 148 1.78 -17.69 2.51
C ILE A 148 2.85 -17.60 3.58
N LYS A 149 2.82 -18.52 4.55
CA LYS A 149 3.80 -18.56 5.63
C LYS A 149 4.69 -19.77 5.48
N SER A 150 5.92 -19.64 5.95
CA SER A 150 6.84 -20.74 5.97
C SER A 150 6.32 -21.88 6.86
N GLY A 151 6.03 -23.04 6.29
CA GLY A 151 5.75 -24.31 6.99
C GLY A 151 6.92 -25.29 6.94
N ASP A 152 6.81 -26.41 7.67
CA ASP A 152 7.87 -27.43 7.82
C ASP A 152 8.12 -28.25 6.55
N GLU A 153 7.19 -28.31 5.60
CA GLU A 153 7.31 -29.10 4.36
C GLU A 153 6.90 -28.26 3.13
N ASP A 154 7.89 -27.86 2.31
CA ASP A 154 7.78 -27.20 0.99
C ASP A 154 7.38 -25.69 0.90
N ASN A 155 8.28 -24.79 1.35
CA ASN A 155 8.16 -23.34 1.08
C ASN A 155 8.68 -22.88 -0.29
N GLN A 156 8.55 -23.73 -1.32
CA GLN A 156 9.16 -23.52 -2.63
C GLN A 156 8.77 -22.18 -3.29
N ILE A 157 7.56 -21.68 -3.05
CA ILE A 157 7.11 -20.39 -3.61
C ILE A 157 7.84 -19.20 -2.98
N ILE A 158 8.14 -19.27 -1.69
CA ILE A 158 8.90 -18.23 -0.99
C ILE A 158 10.34 -18.22 -1.54
N GLU A 159 10.98 -19.38 -1.63
CA GLU A 159 12.35 -19.51 -2.17
C GLU A 159 12.44 -19.05 -3.64
N GLN A 160 11.46 -19.40 -4.47
CA GLN A 160 11.41 -18.94 -5.86
C GLN A 160 11.24 -17.41 -5.93
N THR A 161 10.41 -16.84 -5.04
CA THR A 161 10.19 -15.39 -4.97
C THR A 161 11.46 -14.67 -4.50
N GLU A 162 12.14 -15.19 -3.47
CA GLU A 162 13.44 -14.68 -3.00
C GLU A 162 14.50 -14.71 -4.10
N LYS A 163 14.58 -15.82 -4.84
CA LYS A 163 15.54 -15.97 -5.94
C LYS A 163 15.28 -14.95 -7.05
N GLU A 164 14.02 -14.78 -7.45
CA GLU A 164 13.66 -13.79 -8.48
C GLU A 164 13.84 -12.36 -7.97
N PHE A 165 13.50 -12.08 -6.70
CA PHE A 165 13.78 -10.79 -6.07
C PHE A 165 15.27 -10.45 -6.12
N ASN A 166 16.14 -11.37 -5.70
CA ASN A 166 17.58 -11.14 -5.66
C ASN A 166 18.18 -10.93 -7.07
N LYS A 167 17.67 -11.65 -8.07
CA LYS A 167 18.03 -11.41 -9.47
C LYS A 167 17.65 -9.99 -9.90
N MET A 168 16.39 -9.60 -9.73
CA MET A 168 15.93 -8.25 -10.06
C MET A 168 16.70 -7.18 -9.27
N TRP A 169 16.99 -7.42 -7.99
CA TRP A 169 17.76 -6.53 -7.12
C TRP A 169 19.15 -6.25 -7.68
N SER A 170 19.83 -7.30 -8.17
CA SER A 170 21.17 -7.18 -8.77
C SER A 170 21.17 -6.43 -10.11
N GLU A 171 20.06 -6.49 -10.85
CA GLU A 171 19.87 -5.82 -12.15
C GLU A 171 19.35 -4.38 -12.00
N SER A 172 18.86 -4.02 -10.81
CA SER A 172 18.27 -2.72 -10.50
C SER A 172 19.31 -1.67 -10.16
N GLU A 173 18.99 -0.42 -10.49
CA GLU A 173 19.80 0.75 -10.19
C GLU A 173 19.47 1.26 -8.77
N ILE A 174 20.46 1.83 -8.07
CA ILE A 174 20.22 2.44 -6.76
C ILE A 174 19.31 3.65 -6.95
N MET A 175 18.23 3.74 -6.16
CA MET A 175 17.40 4.93 -6.09
C MET A 175 18.07 5.92 -5.14
N ASP A 176 18.80 6.88 -5.68
CA ASP A 176 19.40 7.96 -4.91
C ASP A 176 18.68 9.30 -5.14
N GLN A 177 19.14 10.35 -4.49
CA GLN A 177 18.56 11.69 -4.59
C GLN A 177 18.56 12.20 -6.04
N ARG A 178 19.65 11.97 -6.78
CA ARG A 178 19.78 12.39 -8.17
C ARG A 178 18.78 11.66 -9.06
N TRP A 179 18.65 10.34 -8.88
CA TRP A 179 17.68 9.54 -9.62
C TRP A 179 16.25 10.07 -9.44
N VAL A 180 15.88 10.43 -8.20
CA VAL A 180 14.53 10.95 -7.91
C VAL A 180 14.30 12.35 -8.50
N GLU A 181 15.31 13.21 -8.55
CA GLU A 181 15.24 14.52 -9.20
C GLU A 181 15.08 14.41 -10.74
N ASP A 182 15.85 13.50 -11.36
CA ASP A 182 15.73 13.19 -12.79
C ASP A 182 14.35 12.57 -13.10
N TYR A 183 13.84 11.72 -12.22
CA TYR A 183 12.50 11.14 -12.32
C TYR A 183 11.40 12.19 -12.18
N GLU A 184 11.47 13.09 -11.20
CA GLU A 184 10.48 14.15 -10.97
C GLU A 184 10.34 15.07 -12.20
N SER A 185 11.47 15.40 -12.83
CA SER A 185 11.49 16.19 -14.07
C SER A 185 10.74 15.53 -15.22
N ARG A 186 10.85 14.19 -15.36
CA ARG A 186 10.07 13.41 -16.33
C ARG A 186 8.60 13.29 -15.92
N TYR A 187 8.37 13.06 -14.63
CA TYR A 187 7.06 12.85 -14.04
C TYR A 187 6.11 14.03 -14.30
N ASP A 188 6.62 15.27 -14.18
CA ASP A 188 5.87 16.50 -14.38
C ASP A 188 5.59 16.78 -15.87
N PHE A 189 6.47 16.30 -16.77
CA PHE A 189 6.29 16.45 -18.21
C PHE A 189 5.16 15.55 -18.75
N ASP A 190 5.01 14.34 -18.20
CA ASP A 190 4.08 13.31 -18.70
C ASP A 190 2.68 13.32 -18.02
N ILE A 191 2.35 14.37 -17.25
CA ILE A 191 1.01 14.55 -16.64
C ILE A 191 -0.15 14.35 -17.65
N PRO A 192 -0.10 14.89 -18.88
CA PRO A 192 -1.18 14.73 -19.85
C PRO A 192 -1.42 13.27 -20.28
N ARG A 193 -0.37 12.45 -20.38
CA ARG A 193 -0.47 11.03 -20.79
C ARG A 193 -1.09 10.14 -19.72
N ARG A 194 -0.89 10.46 -18.44
CA ARG A 194 -1.44 9.63 -17.34
C ARG A 194 -2.97 9.60 -17.31
N ILE A 195 -3.61 10.70 -17.74
CA ILE A 195 -5.07 10.82 -17.79
C ILE A 195 -5.66 9.87 -18.85
N GLU A 196 -4.90 9.52 -19.90
CA GLU A 196 -5.34 8.60 -20.96
C GLU A 196 -5.07 7.13 -20.62
N THR A 197 -3.99 6.82 -19.89
CA THR A 197 -3.58 5.44 -19.58
C THR A 197 -4.22 4.87 -18.31
N ILE A 198 -4.67 5.72 -17.39
CA ILE A 198 -5.46 5.29 -16.25
C ILE A 198 -6.90 5.35 -16.73
N ASP A 199 -7.54 4.19 -16.83
CA ASP A 199 -9.00 4.06 -16.94
C ASP A 199 -9.59 4.64 -15.64
N LEU A 200 -9.59 5.98 -15.55
CA LEU A 200 -10.10 6.71 -14.41
C LEU A 200 -11.55 6.27 -14.31
N PRO A 201 -11.99 5.70 -13.17
CA PRO A 201 -13.39 5.36 -13.02
C PRO A 201 -14.15 6.65 -13.31
N ILE A 202 -14.97 6.60 -14.37
CA ILE A 202 -15.89 7.65 -14.79
C ILE A 202 -16.29 8.41 -13.55
N VAL A 203 -15.88 9.68 -13.45
CA VAL A 203 -16.10 10.52 -12.26
C VAL A 203 -17.52 10.25 -11.79
N LYS A 204 -17.65 9.42 -10.74
CA LYS A 204 -18.96 9.16 -10.14
C LYS A 204 -19.47 10.54 -9.78
N GLN A 205 -20.73 10.81 -10.08
CA GLN A 205 -21.40 12.03 -9.63
C GLN A 205 -20.98 12.31 -8.19
N ILE A 206 -20.42 13.50 -7.98
CA ILE A 206 -19.90 13.88 -6.66
C ILE A 206 -21.09 13.97 -5.72
N GLU A 207 -21.26 12.96 -4.88
CA GLU A 207 -22.33 12.87 -3.91
C GLU A 207 -21.82 13.31 -2.53
N PRO A 208 -22.53 14.19 -1.81
CA PRO A 208 -22.12 14.60 -0.47
C PRO A 208 -22.17 13.41 0.51
N ASN A 209 -21.15 13.28 1.36
CA ASN A 209 -21.16 12.32 2.45
C ASN A 209 -22.19 12.71 3.54
N ALA A 210 -22.41 11.86 4.54
CA ALA A 210 -23.44 12.08 5.57
C ALA A 210 -23.29 13.43 6.31
N MET A 211 -22.07 13.82 6.66
CA MET A 211 -21.79 15.10 7.31
C MET A 211 -22.04 16.28 6.36
N GLN A 212 -21.61 16.17 5.11
CA GLN A 212 -21.83 17.19 4.09
C GLN A 212 -23.32 17.36 3.76
N LYS A 213 -24.12 16.28 3.74
CA LYS A 213 -25.57 16.34 3.55
C LYS A 213 -26.25 17.18 4.62
N GLU A 214 -25.89 16.97 5.88
CA GLU A 214 -26.42 17.76 6.99
C GLU A 214 -25.96 19.22 6.91
N ALA A 215 -24.68 19.46 6.62
CA ALA A 215 -24.16 20.82 6.43
C ALA A 215 -24.86 21.57 5.29
N LEU A 216 -25.09 20.92 4.15
CA LEU A 216 -25.80 21.48 3.00
C LEU A 216 -27.27 21.78 3.33
N LYS A 217 -27.93 20.93 4.10
CA LYS A 217 -29.30 21.16 4.59
C LYS A 217 -29.37 22.41 5.46
N GLN A 218 -28.46 22.55 6.43
CA GLN A 218 -28.41 23.73 7.30
C GLN A 218 -28.09 25.00 6.51
N LEU A 219 -27.16 24.93 5.55
CA LEU A 219 -26.83 26.06 4.68
C LEU A 219 -28.03 26.49 3.82
N SER A 220 -28.84 25.54 3.34
CA SER A 220 -30.08 25.82 2.61
C SER A 220 -31.08 26.60 3.48
N ASN A 221 -31.27 26.20 4.74
CA ASN A 221 -32.15 26.89 5.68
C ASN A 221 -31.70 28.32 5.94
N VAL A 222 -30.39 28.55 6.14
CA VAL A 222 -29.80 29.88 6.34
C VAL A 222 -30.04 30.78 5.11
N ARG A 223 -29.91 30.23 3.90
CA ARG A 223 -30.18 30.95 2.65
C ARG A 223 -31.67 31.30 2.50
N GLN A 224 -32.56 30.37 2.82
CA GLN A 224 -34.02 30.62 2.78
C GLN A 224 -34.45 31.67 3.81
N ALA A 225 -33.76 31.77 4.95
CA ALA A 225 -33.96 32.83 5.94
C ALA A 225 -33.40 34.20 5.52
N GLY A 226 -32.88 34.35 4.30
CA GLY A 226 -32.38 35.62 3.75
C GLY A 226 -30.97 36.01 4.22
N SER A 227 -30.28 35.14 4.95
CA SER A 227 -28.92 35.41 5.42
C SER A 227 -27.89 35.26 4.29
N LYS A 228 -26.98 36.23 4.18
CA LYS A 228 -25.93 36.27 3.12
C LYS A 228 -24.56 35.77 3.58
N LYS A 229 -24.42 35.44 4.86
CA LYS A 229 -23.18 34.95 5.47
C LYS A 229 -23.51 33.77 6.38
N ALA A 230 -22.69 32.74 6.33
CA ALA A 230 -22.78 31.56 7.18
C ALA A 230 -21.36 31.15 7.60
N LEU A 231 -21.21 30.56 8.79
CA LEU A 231 -19.96 30.03 9.30
C LEU A 231 -20.09 28.52 9.48
N ILE A 232 -19.17 27.76 8.92
CA ILE A 232 -19.05 26.33 9.16
C ILE A 232 -17.85 26.10 10.08
N VAL A 233 -18.08 25.45 11.20
CA VAL A 233 -17.03 25.07 12.15
C VAL A 233 -16.85 23.56 12.08
N SER A 234 -15.66 23.11 11.67
CA SER A 234 -15.26 21.70 11.71
C SER A 234 -14.04 21.60 12.62
N ALA A 235 -14.25 21.05 13.82
CA ALA A 235 -13.30 21.05 14.92
C ALA A 235 -12.01 20.27 14.60
N THR A 236 -12.11 19.17 13.86
CA THR A 236 -10.99 18.30 13.48
C THR A 236 -10.32 18.69 12.17
N GLY A 237 -10.84 19.69 11.44
CA GLY A 237 -10.28 20.07 10.14
C GLY A 237 -10.71 19.19 8.96
N THR A 238 -11.23 17.99 9.21
CA THR A 238 -11.58 17.01 8.18
C THR A 238 -12.96 17.29 7.55
N GLY A 239 -13.08 17.07 6.24
CA GLY A 239 -14.36 17.05 5.51
C GLY A 239 -15.07 18.39 5.27
N LYS A 240 -14.34 19.51 5.29
CA LYS A 240 -14.82 20.82 4.80
C LYS A 240 -14.86 20.87 3.27
#